data_AF-A0A377VVP1-F1
#
_entry.id   AF-A0A377VVP1-F1
#
_cell.length_a   1.000
_cell.length_b   1.000
_cell.length_c   1.000
_cell.angle_alpha   90.00
_cell.angle_beta   90.00
_cell.angle_gamma   90.00
#
_symmetry.space_group_name_H-M   'P 1'
#
loop_
_entity.id
_entity.type
_entity.pdbx_description
1 polymer ?
#
loop_
_entity_poly.entity_id
_entity_poly.type
_entity_poly.pdbx_seq_one_letter_code
_entity_poly.pdbx_strand_id
1 'polypeptide(L)' 'MNGSLRAQCIAEFLGTGLFLFFGICCLSALKLTGASLGLWEICIIWGLGILWRCT' A
#
# COMPACT_ATOMS: atom_id res chain seq x y z
N MET A 1 -2.29 -17.65 24.67
CA MET A 1 -1.75 -16.39 24.10
C MET A 1 -0.89 -16.65 22.84
N ASN A 2 -1.36 -17.43 21.85
CA ASN A 2 -0.60 -17.71 20.61
C ASN A 2 -1.30 -17.24 19.31
N GLY A 3 -2.56 -16.80 19.40
CA GLY A 3 -3.31 -16.26 18.25
C GLY A 3 -2.98 -14.79 17.93
N SER A 4 -2.59 -14.01 18.93
CA SER A 4 -2.38 -12.55 18.79
C SER A 4 -1.13 -12.19 17.96
N LEU A 5 0.02 -12.85 18.20
CA LEU A 5 1.24 -12.58 17.43
C LEU A 5 1.11 -12.94 15.95
N ARG A 6 0.48 -14.08 15.64
CA ARG A 6 0.29 -14.52 14.25
C ARG A 6 -0.66 -13.56 13.50
N ALA A 7 -1.72 -13.11 14.16
CA ALA A 7 -2.64 -12.13 13.59
C ALA A 7 -1.94 -10.78 13.34
N GLN A 8 -1.12 -10.31 14.28
CA GLN A 8 -0.31 -9.10 14.12
C GLN A 8 0.68 -9.22 12.95
N CYS A 9 1.45 -10.31 12.85
CA CYS A 9 2.37 -10.50 11.72
C CYS A 9 1.65 -10.57 10.37
N ILE A 10 0.46 -11.17 10.30
CA ILE A 10 -0.34 -11.22 9.07
C ILE A 10 -0.85 -9.81 8.70
N ALA A 11 -1.31 -9.02 9.67
CA ALA A 11 -1.72 -7.64 9.46
C ALA A 11 -0.55 -6.78 8.94
N GLU A 12 0.63 -6.93 9.53
CA GLU A 12 1.87 -6.25 9.11
C GLU A 12 2.29 -6.61 7.68
N PHE A 13 2.24 -7.90 7.35
CA PHE A 13 2.59 -8.40 6.03
C PHE A 13 1.60 -7.94 4.96
N LEU A 14 0.30 -8.00 5.25
CA LEU A 14 -0.75 -7.52 4.35
C LEU A 14 -0.66 -6.00 4.15
N GLY A 15 -0.46 -5.22 5.21
CA GLY A 15 -0.31 -3.77 5.12
C GLY A 15 0.89 -3.36 4.26
N THR A 16 2.06 -3.95 4.51
CA THR A 16 3.29 -3.65 3.76
C THR A 16 3.21 -4.16 2.32
N GLY A 17 2.64 -5.35 2.11
CA GLY A 17 2.45 -5.95 0.79
C GLY A 17 1.49 -5.15 -0.08
N LEU A 18 0.33 -4.73 0.46
CA LEU A 18 -0.64 -3.89 -0.26
C LEU A 18 -0.08 -2.52 -0.59
N PHE A 19 0.69 -1.92 0.33
CA PHE A 19 1.35 -0.65 0.11
C PHE A 19 2.36 -0.68 -1.05
N LEU A 20 3.22 -1.70 -1.08
CA LEU A 20 4.16 -1.92 -2.18
C LEU A 20 3.44 -2.23 -3.49
N PHE A 21 2.39 -3.06 -3.45
CA PHE A 21 1.63 -3.43 -4.64
C PHE A 21 0.98 -2.20 -5.29
N PHE A 22 0.25 -1.39 -4.53
CA PHE A 22 -0.39 -0.17 -5.05
C PHE A 22 0.64 0.88 -5.51
N GLY A 23 1.75 1.03 -4.80
CA GLY A 23 2.83 1.95 -5.18
C GLY A 23 3.46 1.57 -6.52
N ILE A 24 3.85 0.30 -6.70
CA ILE A 24 4.51 -0.19 -7.92
C ILE A 24 3.52 -0.24 -9.09
N CYS A 25 2.26 -0.62 -8.87
CA CYS A 25 1.22 -0.60 -9.91
C CYS A 25 0.98 0.82 -10.46
N CYS A 26 0.91 1.83 -9.59
CA CYS A 26 0.76 3.23 -9.99
C CYS A 26 1.98 3.71 -10.82
N LEU A 27 3.20 3.41 -10.36
CA LEU A 27 4.43 3.70 -11.10
C LEU A 27 4.50 2.98 -12.44
N SER A 28 4.00 1.74 -12.49
CA SER A 28 3.95 0.94 -13.72
C SER A 28 2.95 1.52 -14.71
N ALA A 29 1.77 1.94 -14.26
CA ALA A 29 0.76 2.60 -15.10
C ALA A 29 1.27 3.94 -15.67
N LEU A 30 1.98 4.72 -14.85
CA LEU A 30 2.66 5.95 -15.26
C LEU A 30 3.68 5.70 -16.37
N LYS A 31 4.56 4.71 -16.17
CA LYS A 31 5.68 4.45 -17.08
C LYS A 31 5.30 3.69 -18.34
N LEU A 32 4.36 2.75 -18.26
CA LEU A 32 4.01 1.85 -19.36
C LEU A 32 2.86 2.38 -20.23
N THR A 33 1.88 3.07 -19.64
CA THR A 33 0.69 3.57 -20.36
C THR A 33 0.76 5.07 -20.63
N GLY A 34 1.74 5.78 -20.06
CA GLY A 34 1.79 7.24 -20.18
C GLY A 34 0.59 7.92 -19.50
N ALA A 35 -0.06 7.22 -18.56
CA ALA A 35 -1.11 7.80 -17.74
C ALA A 35 -0.52 8.98 -16.96
N SER A 36 -1.21 10.12 -16.93
CA SER A 36 -0.79 11.27 -16.13
C SER A 36 -1.40 11.13 -14.74
N LEU A 37 -0.73 10.37 -13.87
CA LEU A 37 -1.04 10.37 -12.43
C LEU A 37 -0.17 11.45 -11.80
N GLY A 38 -0.80 12.49 -11.28
CA GLY A 38 -0.12 13.58 -10.62
C GLY A 38 0.54 13.16 -9.31
N LEU A 39 1.42 14.01 -8.79
CA LEU A 39 2.02 13.85 -7.46
C LEU A 39 0.92 13.76 -6.38
N TRP A 40 -0.21 14.43 -6.60
CA TRP A 40 -1.37 14.43 -5.72
C TRP A 40 -2.04 13.05 -5.60
N GLU A 41 -2.31 12.36 -6.71
CA GLU A 41 -2.89 11.00 -6.67
C GLU A 41 -1.94 9.99 -6.01
N ILE A 42 -0.63 10.12 -6.26
CA ILE A 42 0.40 9.29 -5.60
C ILE A 42 0.37 9.52 -4.08
N CYS A 43 0.25 10.77 -3.62
CA CYS A 43 0.15 11.08 -2.19
C CYS A 43 -1.07 10.44 -1.53
N ILE A 44 -2.22 10.35 -2.22
CA ILE A 44 -3.44 9.73 -1.68
C ILE A 44 -3.26 8.21 -1.55
N ILE A 45 -2.70 7.54 -2.56
CA ILE A 45 -2.49 6.08 -2.56
C ILE A 45 -1.55 5.68 -1.41
N TRP A 46 -0.46 6.42 -1.23
CA TRP A 46 0.48 6.19 -0.14
C TRP A 46 -0.13 6.55 1.23
N GLY A 47 -0.96 7.58 1.32
CA GLY A 47 -1.66 7.98 2.54
C GLY A 47 -2.69 6.95 3.05
N LEU A 48 -3.45 6.33 2.13
CA LEU A 48 -4.43 5.28 2.47
C LEU A 48 -3.75 4.00 2.99
N GLY A 49 -2.56 3.65 2.48
CA GLY A 49 -1.79 2.50 2.96
C GLY A 49 -1.29 2.66 4.39
N ILE A 50 -0.99 3.89 4.82
CA ILE A 50 -0.56 4.21 6.19
C ILE A 50 -1.74 4.16 7.16
N LEU A 51 -2.93 4.61 6.74
CA LEU A 51 -4.15 4.57 7.56
C LEU A 51 -4.49 3.14 8.03
N TRP A 52 -4.20 2.14 7.20
CA TRP A 52 -4.45 0.73 7.48
C TRP A 52 -3.64 0.16 8.66
N ARG A 53 -2.58 0.85 9.09
CA ARG A 53 -1.70 0.42 10.20
C ARG A 53 -2.28 0.75 11.59
N CYS A 54 -3.34 1.55 11.68
CA CYS A 54 -3.93 2.01 12.94
C CYS A 54 -5.15 1.18 13.43
N THR A 55 -5.46 0.03 12.83
CA THR A 55 -6.56 -0.87 13.23
C THR A 55 -6.03 -2.27 13.51
#